data_AF-A0A9R1N7W3-F1
#
_entry.id   AF-A0A9R1N7W3-F1
#
_cell.length_a   1.000
_cell.length_b   1.000
_cell.length_c   1.000
_cell.angle_alpha   90.00
_cell.angle_beta   90.00
_cell.angle_gamma   90.00
#
_symmetry.space_group_name_H-M   'P 1'
#
loop_
_entity.id
_entity.type
_entity.pdbx_description
1 polymer ?
#
loop_
_entity_poly.entity_id
_entity_poly.type
_entity_poly.pdbx_seq_one_letter_code
_entity_poly.pdbx_strand_id
1 'polypeptide(L)'
;GIITAPMLYAMEEFPQLQDVVDHGFDNPANVEIALDYLQKSRGIERTKELAQEHVNLAVKAIEALPDSDDEDVLISRRALIDITQRVITRTK
;
A
#
# COMPACT_ATOMS: atom_id res chain seq x y z
N GLY A 1 9.46 -1.29 -17.17
CA GLY A 1 9.38 -1.19 -15.69
C GLY A 1 8.00 -1.60 -15.21
N ILE A 2 7.86 -1.97 -13.93
CA ILE A 2 6.55 -2.34 -13.35
C ILE A 2 5.93 -1.10 -12.71
N ILE A 3 4.73 -0.73 -13.15
CA ILE A 3 3.94 0.33 -12.51
C ILE A 3 3.21 -0.24 -11.30
N THR A 4 3.28 0.49 -10.18
CA THR A 4 2.70 0.09 -8.89
C THR A 4 1.87 1.23 -8.30
N ALA A 5 1.12 0.94 -7.23
CA ALA A 5 0.16 1.87 -6.63
C ALA A 5 0.70 3.30 -6.38
N PRO A 6 1.94 3.52 -5.87
CA PRO A 6 2.45 4.88 -5.69
C PRO A 6 2.51 5.67 -6.99
N MET A 7 2.90 5.00 -8.08
CA MET A 7 2.97 5.63 -9.40
C MET A 7 1.58 5.91 -9.98
N LEU A 8 0.62 5.00 -9.81
CA LEU A 8 -0.75 5.23 -10.26
C LEU A 8 -1.37 6.46 -9.59
N TYR A 9 -1.18 6.63 -8.29
CA TYR A 9 -1.65 7.82 -7.59
C TYR A 9 -0.92 9.10 -7.98
N ALA A 10 0.38 9.03 -8.27
CA ALA A 10 1.12 10.17 -8.79
C ALA A 10 0.61 10.61 -10.18
N MET A 11 0.15 9.67 -11.02
CA MET A 11 -0.44 9.98 -12.33
C MET A 11 -1.82 10.66 -12.21
N GLU A 12 -2.59 10.37 -11.16
CA GLU A 12 -3.84 11.11 -10.89
C GLU A 12 -3.58 12.59 -10.59
N GLU A 13 -2.47 12.90 -9.91
CA GLU A 13 -2.07 14.27 -9.56
C GLU A 13 -1.32 14.97 -10.72
N PHE A 14 -0.56 14.20 -11.51
CA PHE A 14 0.25 14.69 -12.63
C PHE A 14 -0.04 13.88 -13.89
N PRO A 15 -1.13 14.16 -14.64
CA PRO A 15 -1.50 13.39 -15.82
C PRO A 15 -0.40 13.29 -16.90
N GLN A 16 0.46 14.31 -17.02
CA GLN A 16 1.63 14.29 -17.94
C GLN A 16 2.63 13.17 -17.64
N LEU A 17 2.58 12.60 -16.44
CA LEU A 17 3.40 11.47 -16.04
C LEU A 17 3.02 10.19 -16.80
N GLN A 18 1.79 10.12 -17.32
CA GLN A 18 1.33 9.01 -18.15
C GLN A 18 2.17 8.87 -19.42
N ASP A 19 2.46 9.98 -20.10
CA ASP A 19 3.32 9.96 -21.28
C ASP A 19 4.71 9.41 -20.92
N VAL A 20 5.30 9.86 -19.80
CA VAL A 20 6.63 9.39 -19.35
C VAL A 20 6.63 7.88 -19.10
N VAL A 21 5.55 7.37 -18.49
CA VAL A 21 5.35 5.94 -18.24
C VAL A 21 5.17 5.14 -19.54
N ASP A 22 4.41 5.67 -20.49
CA ASP A 22 4.11 5.03 -21.78
C ASP A 22 5.36 4.93 -22.66
N HIS A 23 6.27 5.91 -22.58
CA HIS A 23 7.60 5.85 -23.21
C HIS A 23 8.54 4.82 -22.54
N GLY A 24 8.12 4.23 -21.41
CA GLY A 24 8.87 3.21 -20.70
C GLY A 24 10.07 3.72 -19.92
N PHE A 25 10.74 2.79 -19.24
CA PHE A 25 11.84 3.07 -18.30
C PHE A 25 13.20 2.58 -18.79
N ASP A 26 13.31 2.26 -20.09
CA ASP A 26 14.58 1.83 -20.69
C ASP A 26 15.54 3.03 -20.84
N ASN A 27 14.99 4.25 -20.91
CA ASN A 27 15.76 5.49 -20.83
C ASN A 27 15.89 5.94 -19.36
N PRO A 28 17.12 6.07 -18.81
CA PRO A 28 17.35 6.58 -17.46
C PRO A 28 16.72 7.95 -17.20
N ALA A 29 16.63 8.82 -18.21
CA ALA A 29 15.99 10.13 -18.06
C ALA A 29 14.49 10.01 -17.71
N ASN A 30 13.78 9.02 -18.27
CA ASN A 30 12.38 8.78 -17.95
C ASN A 30 12.21 8.29 -16.50
N VAL A 31 13.18 7.52 -15.99
CA VAL A 31 13.21 7.07 -14.59
C VAL A 31 13.38 8.28 -13.66
N GLU A 32 14.34 9.17 -13.95
CA GLU A 32 14.57 10.37 -13.15
C GLU A 32 13.34 11.28 -13.12
N ILE A 33 12.72 11.52 -14.28
CA ILE A 33 11.49 12.32 -14.37
C ILE A 33 10.35 11.67 -13.56
N ALA A 34 10.15 10.36 -13.69
CA ALA A 34 9.09 9.69 -12.97
C ALA A 34 9.30 9.71 -11.44
N LEU A 35 10.55 9.58 -10.98
CA LEU A 35 10.88 9.69 -9.57
C LEU A 35 10.70 11.12 -9.04
N ASP A 36 11.04 12.14 -9.82
CA ASP A 36 10.81 13.55 -9.44
C ASP A 36 9.31 13.84 -9.26
N TYR A 37 8.46 13.40 -10.19
CA TYR A 37 7.01 13.53 -10.03
C TYR A 37 6.48 12.71 -8.84
N LEU A 38 6.96 11.49 -8.65
CA LEU A 38 6.55 10.67 -7.52
C LEU A 38 6.88 11.35 -6.18
N GLN A 39 8.05 11.98 -6.06
CA GLN A 39 8.45 12.74 -4.86
C GLN A 39 7.60 13.99 -4.63
N LYS A 40 7.15 14.65 -5.70
CA LYS A 40 6.27 15.83 -5.64
C LYS A 40 4.81 15.47 -5.37
N SER A 41 4.40 14.24 -5.66
CA SER A 41 3.05 13.74 -5.45
C SER A 41 2.80 13.22 -4.03
N ARG A 42 1.52 12.98 -3.71
CA ARG A 42 1.14 12.19 -2.53
C ARG A 42 1.06 10.68 -2.82
N GLY A 43 1.63 10.18 -3.92
CA GLY A 43 1.48 8.79 -4.34
C GLY A 43 1.95 7.76 -3.30
N ILE A 44 3.09 8.00 -2.65
CA ILE A 44 3.61 7.14 -1.57
C ILE A 44 2.69 7.20 -0.34
N GLU A 45 2.24 8.39 0.03
CA GLU A 45 1.37 8.60 1.18
C GLU A 45 0.01 7.92 0.98
N ARG A 46 -0.65 8.16 -0.16
CA ARG A 46 -1.93 7.53 -0.53
C ARG A 46 -1.85 6.02 -0.60
N THR A 47 -0.71 5.46 -1.03
CA THR A 47 -0.50 4.01 -1.00
C THR A 47 -0.43 3.48 0.44
N LYS A 48 0.19 4.23 1.37
CA LYS A 48 0.22 3.86 2.79
C LYS A 48 -1.17 3.98 3.43
N GLU A 49 -1.93 5.03 3.09
CA GLU A 49 -3.32 5.20 3.52
C GLU A 49 -4.19 4.03 3.06
N LEU A 50 -4.08 3.64 1.77
CA LEU A 50 -4.79 2.48 1.23
C LEU A 50 -4.41 1.17 1.94
N ALA A 51 -3.10 0.96 2.20
CA ALA A 51 -2.65 -0.20 2.94
C ALA A 51 -3.24 -0.23 4.37
N GLN A 52 -3.29 0.92 5.04
CA GLN A 52 -3.89 1.06 6.36
C GLN A 52 -5.40 0.79 6.35
N GLU A 53 -6.12 1.22 5.30
CA GLU A 53 -7.54 0.91 5.12
C GLU A 53 -7.76 -0.60 5.03
N HIS A 54 -6.95 -1.31 4.24
CA HIS A 54 -7.03 -2.78 4.14
C HIS A 54 -6.70 -3.48 5.46
N VAL A 55 -5.75 -2.96 6.25
CA VAL A 55 -5.49 -3.47 7.61
C VAL A 55 -6.71 -3.29 8.50
N ASN A 56 -7.35 -2.13 8.48
CA ASN A 56 -8.54 -1.87 9.28
C ASN A 56 -9.69 -2.81 8.88
N LEU A 57 -9.85 -3.11 7.58
CA LEU A 57 -10.83 -4.08 7.10
C LEU A 57 -10.51 -5.51 7.57
N ALA A 58 -9.24 -5.90 7.55
CA ALA A 58 -8.81 -7.22 8.03
C ALA A 58 -9.08 -7.38 9.54
N VAL A 59 -8.79 -6.37 10.35
CA VAL A 59 -9.11 -6.36 11.80
C VAL A 59 -10.62 -6.50 12.02
N LYS A 60 -11.43 -5.70 11.33
CA LYS A 60 -12.90 -5.79 11.42
C LYS A 60 -13.43 -7.18 11.06
N ALA A 61 -12.83 -7.84 10.07
CA ALA A 61 -13.21 -9.20 9.68
C ALA A 61 -12.89 -10.24 10.78
N ILE A 62 -11.78 -10.07 11.49
CA ILE A 62 -11.41 -10.94 12.63
C ILE A 62 -12.35 -10.69 13.82
N GLU A 63 -12.68 -9.43 14.10
CA GLU A 63 -13.61 -9.04 15.17
C GLU A 63 -15.04 -9.51 14.90
N ALA A 64 -15.44 -9.69 13.63
CA ALA A 64 -16.75 -10.19 13.24
C ALA A 64 -16.91 -11.72 13.37
N LEU A 65 -15.86 -12.45 13.75
CA LEU A 65 -15.96 -13.89 14.00
C LEU A 65 -16.85 -14.18 15.23
N PRO A 66 -17.64 -15.26 15.25
CA PRO A 66 -18.53 -15.59 16.38
C PRO A 66 -17.79 -15.61 17.72
N ASP A 67 -18.45 -15.26 18.82
CA ASP A 67 -17.82 -15.31 20.15
C ASP A 67 -17.35 -16.73 20.51
N SER A 68 -16.27 -16.80 21.28
CA SER A 68 -15.65 -18.05 21.72
C SER A 68 -14.91 -17.84 23.03
N ASP A 69 -15.13 -18.72 23.99
CA ASP A 69 -14.40 -18.76 25.27
C ASP A 69 -13.16 -19.67 25.22
N ASP A 70 -12.92 -20.32 24.08
CA ASP A 70 -11.73 -21.16 23.85
C ASP A 70 -10.45 -20.30 23.82
N GLU A 71 -9.48 -20.67 24.67
CA GLU A 71 -8.22 -19.93 24.84
C GLU A 71 -7.37 -19.89 23.57
N ASP A 72 -7.28 -21.00 22.83
CA ASP A 72 -6.49 -21.09 21.61
C ASP A 72 -7.12 -20.23 20.50
N VAL A 73 -8.45 -20.17 20.44
CA VAL A 73 -9.17 -19.27 19.52
C VAL A 73 -8.86 -17.81 19.83
N LEU A 74 -8.88 -17.42 21.11
CA LEU A 74 -8.60 -16.05 21.52
C LEU A 74 -7.14 -15.65 21.23
N ILE A 75 -6.18 -16.54 21.53
CA ILE A 75 -4.76 -16.33 21.21
C ILE A 75 -4.57 -16.16 19.70
N SER A 76 -5.19 -17.03 18.91
CA SER A 76 -5.09 -16.99 17.45
C SER A 76 -5.67 -15.70 16.86
N ARG A 77 -6.81 -15.23 17.35
CA ARG A 77 -7.41 -13.94 16.92
C ARG A 77 -6.49 -12.76 17.21
N ARG A 78 -5.89 -12.73 18.41
CA ARG A 78 -4.91 -11.69 18.77
C ARG A 78 -3.71 -11.73 17.83
N ALA A 79 -3.16 -12.90 17.56
CA ALA A 79 -2.03 -13.06 16.67
C ALA A 79 -2.34 -12.59 15.23
N LEU A 80 -3.55 -12.87 14.72
CA LEU A 80 -3.98 -12.40 13.41
C LEU A 80 -4.03 -10.86 13.36
N ILE A 81 -4.61 -10.20 14.38
CA ILE A 81 -4.64 -8.74 14.47
C ILE A 81 -3.21 -8.18 14.50
N ASP A 82 -2.32 -8.73 15.32
CA ASP A 82 -0.93 -8.28 15.41
C ASP A 82 -0.19 -8.40 14.07
N ILE A 83 -0.42 -9.47 13.31
CA ILE A 83 0.21 -9.66 11.99
C ILE A 83 -0.26 -8.58 11.00
N THR A 84 -1.53 -8.19 11.01
CA THR A 84 -2.03 -7.12 10.12
C THR A 84 -1.33 -5.79 10.38
N GLN A 85 -1.04 -5.46 11.64
CA GLN A 85 -0.33 -4.23 11.99
C GLN A 85 1.15 -4.26 11.57
N ARG A 86 1.80 -5.43 11.68
CA ARG A 86 3.21 -5.59 11.28
C ARG A 86 3.44 -5.37 9.78
N VAL A 87 2.44 -5.63 8.94
CA VAL A 87 2.56 -5.39 7.48
C VAL A 87 2.82 -3.92 7.15
N ILE A 88 2.31 -2.98 7.96
CA ILE A 88 2.46 -1.53 7.73
C ILE A 88 3.81 -1.00 8.22
N THR A 89 4.32 -1.55 9.32
CA THR A 89 5.52 -1.04 9.99
C THR A 89 6.81 -1.74 9.56
N ARG A 90 6.71 -2.81 8.75
CA ARG A 90 7.88 -3.59 8.34
C ARG A 90 8.80 -2.81 7.41
N THR A 91 10.02 -2.57 7.88
CA THR A 91 11.19 -2.26 7.04
C THR A 91 11.97 -3.55 6.76
N LYS A 92 12.51 -3.70 5.53
CA LYS A 92 13.41 -4.82 5.19
C LYS A 92 14.77 -4.65 5.84
#